data_AF-A0A6N7VKM6-F1
#
_entry.id   AF-A0A6N7VKM6-F1
#
_cell.length_a   1.000
_cell.length_b   1.000
_cell.length_c   1.000
_cell.angle_alpha   90.00
_cell.angle_beta   90.00
_cell.angle_gamma   90.00
#
_symmetry.space_group_name_H-M   'P 1'
#
loop_
_entity.id
_entity.type
_entity.pdbx_description
1 polymer ?
#
loop_
_entity_poly.entity_id
_entity_poly.type
_entity_poly.pdbx_seq_one_letter_code
_entity_poly.pdbx_strand_id
1 'polypeptide(L)'
;MKNLNAIDKQNLDGVYGATAVAMDWPEDLSEKAKEALEYLDDTAYLFHYLGKYIITDESLWLTAFGDGTMDSPYGFPRAEFSSLEEVGPWLESVADELEDF
;
A
#
# COMPACT_ATOMS: atom_id res chain seq x y z
N MET A 1 -9.80 10.09 -10.62
CA MET A 1 -8.62 9.58 -9.88
C MET A 1 -7.60 10.69 -9.76
N LYS A 2 -7.05 10.92 -8.55
CA LYS A 2 -5.81 11.71 -8.40
C LYS A 2 -4.74 11.04 -9.26
N ASN A 3 -3.87 11.82 -9.91
CA ASN A 3 -2.70 11.28 -10.60
C ASN A 3 -1.68 10.84 -9.53
N LEU A 4 -1.86 9.64 -8.99
CA LEU A 4 -0.96 9.05 -8.02
C LEU A 4 0.25 8.48 -8.76
N ASN A 5 1.44 8.95 -8.40
CA ASN A 5 2.71 8.45 -8.93
C ASN A 5 3.45 7.75 -7.81
N ALA A 6 3.44 6.42 -7.84
CA ALA A 6 4.16 5.62 -6.87
C ALA A 6 5.69 5.77 -7.05
N ILE A 7 6.43 5.58 -5.95
CA ILE A 7 7.88 5.78 -5.88
C ILE A 7 8.54 4.44 -5.57
N ASP A 8 9.29 3.91 -6.52
CA ASP A 8 10.25 2.83 -6.26
C ASP A 8 11.58 3.44 -5.80
N LYS A 9 11.92 3.24 -4.52
CA LYS A 9 13.15 3.75 -3.93
C LYS A 9 14.40 2.96 -4.32
N GLN A 10 14.23 1.73 -4.80
CA GLN A 10 15.30 0.91 -5.33
C GLN A 10 15.54 1.17 -6.83
N ASN A 11 14.61 1.86 -7.50
CA ASN A 11 14.72 2.24 -8.90
C ASN A 11 14.33 3.71 -9.17
N LEU A 12 15.14 4.62 -8.63
CA LEU A 12 14.94 6.07 -8.75
C LEU A 12 15.17 6.63 -10.16
N ASP A 13 15.81 5.87 -11.06
CA ASP A 13 15.96 6.26 -12.47
C ASP A 13 14.64 6.20 -13.28
N GLY A 14 13.56 5.75 -12.63
CA GLY A 14 12.18 5.92 -13.09
C GLY A 14 11.68 4.85 -14.06
N VAL A 15 12.53 3.92 -14.49
CA VAL A 15 12.14 2.89 -15.48
C VAL A 15 11.10 1.92 -14.91
N TYR A 16 11.25 1.49 -13.64
CA TYR A 16 10.31 0.56 -12.99
C TYR A 16 9.18 1.26 -12.23
N GLY A 17 9.39 2.43 -11.62
CA GLY A 17 8.31 3.21 -10.98
C GLY A 17 7.16 3.56 -11.96
N ALA A 18 7.46 3.69 -13.25
CA ALA A 18 6.48 3.86 -14.32
C ALA A 18 5.60 2.63 -14.61
N THR A 19 5.93 1.46 -14.05
CA THR A 19 5.17 0.21 -14.27
C THR A 19 4.14 -0.09 -13.19
N ALA A 20 4.14 0.67 -12.08
CA ALA A 20 3.12 0.55 -11.06
C ALA A 20 1.78 1.10 -11.57
N VAL A 21 0.73 0.29 -11.45
CA VAL A 21 -0.62 0.66 -11.85
C VAL A 21 -1.43 0.88 -10.58
N ALA A 22 -1.97 2.08 -10.39
CA ALA A 22 -2.91 2.35 -9.31
C ALA A 22 -4.18 1.53 -9.55
N MET A 23 -4.65 0.87 -8.50
CA MET A 23 -5.82 -0.01 -8.53
C MET A 23 -6.93 0.58 -7.66
N ASP A 24 -8.17 0.32 -8.04
CA ASP A 24 -9.29 0.46 -7.11
C ASP A 24 -9.23 -0.68 -6.08
N TRP A 25 -9.76 -0.41 -4.88
CA TRP A 25 -9.93 -1.44 -3.85
C TRP A 25 -10.91 -2.53 -4.32
N PRO A 26 -10.76 -3.80 -3.87
CA PRO A 26 -11.70 -4.86 -4.21
C PRO A 26 -13.15 -4.48 -3.85
N GLU A 27 -14.12 -4.85 -4.70
CA GLU A 27 -15.54 -4.50 -4.48
C GLU A 27 -16.25 -5.50 -3.53
N ASP A 28 -15.75 -6.73 -3.45
CA ASP A 28 -16.34 -7.86 -2.72
C ASP A 28 -15.82 -7.98 -1.27
N LEU A 29 -15.48 -6.85 -0.66
CA LEU A 29 -14.99 -6.79 0.72
C LEU A 29 -16.10 -7.04 1.74
N SER A 30 -15.72 -7.64 2.87
CA SER A 30 -16.59 -7.75 4.04
C SER A 30 -16.88 -6.37 4.65
N GLU A 31 -17.95 -6.24 5.43
CA GLU A 31 -18.26 -4.97 6.11
C GLU A 31 -17.12 -4.51 7.03
N LYS A 32 -16.49 -5.46 7.73
CA LYS A 32 -15.33 -5.18 8.57
C LYS A 32 -14.14 -4.62 7.77
N ALA A 33 -13.82 -5.21 6.62
CA ALA A 33 -12.77 -4.69 5.74
C ALA A 33 -13.12 -3.29 5.20
N LYS A 34 -14.40 -2.98 4.98
CA LYS A 34 -14.84 -1.64 4.57
C LYS A 34 -14.64 -0.61 5.68
N GLU A 35 -14.88 -0.95 6.94
CA GLU A 35 -14.59 -0.06 8.08
C GLU A 35 -13.11 0.33 8.14
N ALA A 36 -12.20 -0.63 7.94
CA ALA A 36 -10.77 -0.34 7.82
C ALA A 36 -10.46 0.55 6.61
N LEU A 37 -11.13 0.34 5.46
CA LEU A 37 -10.94 1.21 4.30
C LEU A 37 -11.44 2.64 4.52
N GLU A 38 -12.55 2.83 5.22
CA GLU A 38 -13.04 4.16 5.58
C GLU A 38 -12.02 4.89 6.47
N TYR A 39 -11.40 4.17 7.41
CA TYR A 39 -10.31 4.72 8.22
C TYR A 39 -9.07 5.08 7.38
N LEU A 40 -8.74 4.24 6.39
CA LEU A 40 -7.60 4.42 5.50
C LEU A 40 -7.87 5.37 4.32
N ASP A 41 -9.07 5.94 4.21
CA ASP A 41 -9.44 6.79 3.08
C ASP A 41 -8.50 7.99 2.96
N ASP A 42 -8.06 8.26 1.73
CA ASP A 42 -7.02 9.23 1.35
C ASP A 42 -5.63 9.05 2.02
N THR A 43 -5.44 8.04 2.88
CA THR A 43 -4.18 7.78 3.60
C THR A 43 -3.49 6.48 3.19
N ALA A 44 -4.17 5.61 2.44
CA ALA A 44 -3.58 4.42 1.82
C ALA A 44 -4.03 4.22 0.37
N TYR A 45 -3.15 3.59 -0.40
CA TYR A 45 -3.34 3.40 -1.84
C TYR A 45 -2.87 2.01 -2.27
N LEU A 46 -3.64 1.37 -3.15
CA LEU A 46 -3.32 0.06 -3.72
C LEU A 46 -2.68 0.19 -5.09
N PHE A 47 -1.56 -0.49 -5.31
CA PHE A 47 -0.87 -0.58 -6.58
C PHE A 47 -0.64 -2.03 -6.98
N HIS A 48 -0.73 -2.32 -8.27
CA HIS A 48 -0.14 -3.53 -8.84
C HIS A 48 1.25 -3.21 -9.39
N TYR A 49 2.27 -3.87 -8.84
CA TYR A 49 3.68 -3.60 -9.14
C TYR A 49 4.48 -4.90 -9.20
N LEU A 50 5.15 -5.14 -10.33
CA LEU A 50 5.97 -6.35 -10.57
C LEU A 50 5.28 -7.70 -10.22
N GLY A 51 3.97 -7.79 -10.49
CA GLY A 51 3.18 -9.00 -10.22
C GLY A 51 2.73 -9.17 -8.77
N LYS A 52 2.93 -8.14 -7.93
CA LYS A 52 2.46 -8.06 -6.56
C LYS A 52 1.43 -6.96 -6.39
N TYR A 53 0.66 -7.06 -5.30
CA TYR A 53 -0.26 -6.03 -4.84
C TYR A 53 0.37 -5.33 -3.63
N ILE A 54 0.64 -4.04 -3.76
CA ILE A 54 1.36 -3.24 -2.78
C ILE A 54 0.41 -2.18 -2.24
N ILE A 55 0.27 -2.12 -0.91
CA ILE A 55 -0.46 -1.05 -0.24
C ILE A 55 0.54 -0.08 0.33
N THR A 56 0.46 1.18 -0.07
CA THR A 56 1.30 2.26 0.44
C THR A 56 0.50 3.18 1.34
N ASP A 57 1.20 4.03 2.10
CA ASP A 57 0.63 5.23 2.70
C ASP A 57 0.80 6.44 1.74
N GLU A 58 0.65 7.66 2.26
CA GLU A 58 0.85 8.92 1.55
C GLU A 58 2.28 9.13 1.01
N SER A 59 3.27 8.37 1.49
CA SER A 59 4.64 8.41 0.94
C SER A 59 4.71 7.83 -0.47
N LEU A 60 3.75 6.96 -0.83
CA LEU A 60 3.67 6.22 -2.08
C LEU A 60 4.87 5.30 -2.36
N TRP A 61 5.59 4.86 -1.32
CA TRP A 61 6.78 4.01 -1.50
C TRP A 61 6.41 2.56 -1.76
N LEU A 62 6.86 2.04 -2.90
CA LEU A 62 6.57 0.66 -3.35
C LEU A 62 7.47 -0.41 -2.72
N THR A 63 8.59 0.00 -2.15
CA THR A 63 9.64 -0.91 -1.66
C THR A 63 10.21 -0.42 -0.34
N ALA A 64 10.71 -1.37 0.45
CA ALA A 64 11.60 -1.10 1.56
C ALA A 64 12.75 -0.16 1.15
N PHE A 65 13.02 0.85 1.98
CA PHE A 65 14.11 1.79 1.82
C PHE A 65 14.66 2.22 3.19
N GLY A 66 15.89 2.73 3.18
CA GLY A 66 16.56 3.24 4.36
C GLY A 66 17.45 2.22 5.05
N ASP A 67 18.34 2.72 5.89
CA ASP A 67 19.20 1.95 6.79
C ASP A 67 19.02 2.34 8.27
N GLY A 68 18.09 3.27 8.55
CA GLY A 68 17.77 3.75 9.88
C GLY A 68 18.67 4.89 10.36
N THR A 69 19.56 5.40 9.51
CA THR A 69 20.30 6.63 9.79
C THR A 69 19.39 7.86 9.67
N MET A 70 19.81 8.99 10.23
CA MET A 70 19.07 10.25 10.09
C MET A 70 18.91 10.67 8.62
N ASP A 71 19.93 10.39 7.80
CA ASP A 71 19.96 10.77 6.39
C ASP A 71 19.19 9.77 5.50
N SER A 72 18.89 8.57 6.02
CA SER A 72 18.20 7.50 5.31
C SER A 72 17.32 6.67 6.27
N PRO A 73 16.24 7.26 6.80
CA PRO A 73 15.36 6.59 7.76
C PRO A 73 14.68 5.39 7.11
N TYR A 74 14.42 4.34 7.90
CA TYR A 74 13.69 3.17 7.45
C TYR A 74 12.25 3.54 7.04
N GLY A 75 11.81 3.01 5.90
CA GLY A 75 10.42 3.04 5.48
C GLY A 75 10.08 1.89 4.55
N PHE A 76 8.80 1.54 4.51
CA PHE A 76 8.28 0.34 3.87
C PHE A 76 6.85 0.61 3.37
N PRO A 77 6.35 -0.12 2.36
CA PRO A 77 4.92 -0.18 2.10
C PRO A 77 4.18 -0.68 3.35
N ARG A 78 2.90 -0.34 3.47
CA ARG A 78 2.04 -0.85 4.55
C ARG A 78 1.86 -2.36 4.44
N ALA A 79 1.76 -2.88 3.22
CA ALA A 79 1.64 -4.31 2.97
C ALA A 79 2.07 -4.71 1.55
N GLU A 80 2.45 -5.98 1.38
CA GLU A 80 2.75 -6.60 0.09
C GLU A 80 2.08 -7.97 -0.02
N PHE A 81 1.39 -8.24 -1.14
CA PHE A 81 0.70 -9.51 -1.39
C PHE A 81 1.04 -10.07 -2.77
N SER A 82 0.90 -11.39 -2.89
CA SER A 82 1.07 -12.08 -4.18
C SER A 82 -0.26 -12.23 -4.94
N SER A 83 -1.39 -12.01 -4.27
CA SER A 83 -2.73 -12.08 -4.85
C SER A 83 -3.64 -10.98 -4.30
N LEU A 84 -4.64 -10.58 -5.10
CA LEU A 84 -5.62 -9.55 -4.70
C LEU A 84 -6.54 -10.07 -3.58
N GLU A 85 -6.78 -11.38 -3.53
CA GLU A 85 -7.63 -12.04 -2.52
C GLU A 85 -7.10 -11.86 -1.09
N GLU A 86 -5.80 -11.58 -0.92
CA GLU A 86 -5.17 -11.35 0.38
C GLU A 86 -5.44 -9.93 0.94
N VAL A 87 -5.89 -8.98 0.10
CA VAL A 87 -6.15 -7.59 0.53
C VAL A 87 -7.31 -7.51 1.52
N GLY A 88 -8.39 -8.26 1.30
CA GLY A 88 -9.55 -8.29 2.19
C GLY A 88 -9.19 -8.76 3.61
N PRO A 89 -8.59 -9.95 3.78
CA PRO A 89 -8.13 -10.42 5.09
C PRO A 89 -7.17 -9.47 5.79
N TRP A 90 -6.29 -8.77 5.05
CA TRP A 90 -5.44 -7.75 5.63
C TRP A 90 -6.23 -6.55 6.16
N LEU A 91 -7.21 -6.04 5.41
CA LEU A 91 -8.10 -4.97 5.88
C LEU A 91 -8.88 -5.40 7.13
N GLU A 92 -9.32 -6.65 7.21
CA GLU A 92 -9.97 -7.17 8.43
C GLU A 92 -9.03 -7.14 9.64
N SER A 93 -7.74 -7.47 9.46
CA SER A 93 -6.75 -7.36 10.53
C SER A 93 -6.47 -5.92 10.94
N VAL A 94 -6.50 -4.97 10.00
CA VAL A 94 -6.40 -3.54 10.31
C VAL A 94 -7.61 -3.08 11.14
N ALA A 95 -8.82 -3.54 10.81
CA ALA A 95 -10.01 -3.25 11.60
C ALA A 95 -9.91 -3.83 13.02
N ASP A 96 -9.42 -5.06 13.18
CA ASP A 96 -9.15 -5.65 14.51
C ASP A 96 -8.21 -4.76 15.33
N GLU A 97 -7.12 -4.29 14.72
CA GLU A 97 -6.17 -3.39 15.40
C GLU A 97 -6.81 -2.07 15.81
N LEU A 98 -7.78 -1.54 15.06
CA LEU A 98 -8.48 -0.30 15.40
C LEU A 98 -9.47 -0.46 16.57
N GLU A 99 -10.09 -1.63 16.72
CA GLU A 99 -11.00 -1.94 17.84
C GLU A 99 -10.28 -2.10 19.18
N ASP A 100 -8.98 -2.41 19.15
CA ASP A 100 -8.15 -2.62 20.34
C ASP A 100 -7.66 -1.31 21.01
N PHE A 101 -8.00 -0.12 20.47
CA PHE A 101 -7.64 1.21 21.01
C PHE A 101 -8.81 1.99 21.63
#